data_AF-A0A0M3KJZ6-F1
#
_entry.id   AF-A0A0M3KJZ6-F1
#
_cell.length_a   1.000
_cell.length_b   1.000
_cell.length_c   1.000
_cell.angle_alpha   90.00
_cell.angle_beta   90.00
_cell.angle_gamma   90.00
#
_symmetry.space_group_name_H-M   'P 1'
#
loop_
_entity.id
_entity.type
_entity.pdbx_description
1 polymer ?
#
loop_
_entity_poly.entity_id
_entity_poly.type
_entity_poly.pdbx_seq_one_letter_code
_entity_poly.pdbx_strand_id
1 'polypeptide(L)'
;LTMFVFIVFLYVSGLLAFLSSLDSYFVSHAYFTTLLKGASVQIVFGFEYAILMTIVFHVLIKYLLHMYDLRSVHPWENKAVYLLYSELLINLLRCILYTVFAGVMIRLHTFPLFSIRPLYLTIRAFHKAVNDVILSRRAIHAMNNLFPLATEQELTDGKCVVGHLKMIRLNARQHMYNLS
;
A
#
# COMPACT_ATOMS: atom_id res chain seq x y z
N LEU A 1 26.88 -11.05 5.66
CA LEU A 1 25.44 -10.70 5.72
C LEU A 1 25.14 -9.38 5.01
N THR A 2 25.81 -8.27 5.35
CA THR A 2 25.64 -6.94 4.72
C THR A 2 25.91 -6.90 3.21
N MET A 3 26.95 -7.60 2.73
CA MET A 3 27.23 -7.70 1.29
C MET A 3 26.12 -8.41 0.49
N PHE A 4 25.58 -9.50 1.04
CA PHE A 4 24.47 -10.25 0.44
C PHE A 4 23.20 -9.40 0.34
N VAL A 5 22.84 -8.69 1.41
CA VAL A 5 21.70 -7.76 1.42
C VAL A 5 21.87 -6.63 0.40
N PHE A 6 23.08 -6.10 0.24
CA PHE A 6 23.38 -5.06 -0.74
C PHE A 6 23.26 -5.56 -2.18
N ILE A 7 23.73 -6.77 -2.47
CA ILE A 7 23.59 -7.39 -3.79
C ILE A 7 22.11 -7.59 -4.14
N VAL A 8 21.33 -8.16 -3.22
CA VAL A 8 19.88 -8.33 -3.39
C VAL A 8 19.19 -6.97 -3.58
N PHE A 9 19.61 -5.94 -2.83
CA PHE A 9 19.14 -4.57 -2.99
C PHE A 9 19.28 -4.05 -4.43
N LEU A 10 20.48 -4.18 -5.00
CA LEU A 10 20.78 -3.73 -6.35
C LEU A 10 19.99 -4.49 -7.41
N TYR A 11 19.88 -5.81 -7.30
CA TYR A 11 19.14 -6.63 -8.28
C TYR A 11 17.65 -6.26 -8.34
N VAL A 12 16.99 -6.20 -7.19
CA VAL A 12 15.54 -5.91 -7.14
C VAL A 12 15.28 -4.46 -7.56
N SER A 13 16.11 -3.51 -7.12
CA SER A 13 15.94 -2.10 -7.51
C SER A 13 16.16 -1.90 -9.01
N GLY A 14 17.17 -2.58 -9.58
CA GLY A 14 17.42 -2.56 -11.02
C GLY A 14 16.26 -3.17 -11.82
N LEU A 15 15.70 -4.29 -11.37
CA LEU A 15 14.56 -4.94 -12.02
C LEU A 15 13.29 -4.07 -11.95
N LEU A 16 13.02 -3.44 -10.80
CA LEU A 16 11.90 -2.50 -10.65
C LEU A 16 12.08 -1.25 -11.52
N ALA A 17 13.30 -0.70 -11.61
CA ALA A 17 13.60 0.45 -12.46
C ALA A 17 13.44 0.11 -13.95
N PHE A 18 13.91 -1.07 -14.36
CA PHE A 18 13.73 -1.55 -15.73
C PHE A 18 12.26 -1.73 -16.08
N LEU A 19 11.49 -2.38 -15.20
CA LEU A 19 10.05 -2.58 -15.38
C LEU A 19 9.32 -1.23 -15.47
N SER A 20 9.62 -0.30 -14.57
CA SER A 20 9.04 1.04 -14.58
C SER A 20 9.39 1.84 -15.84
N SER A 21 10.60 1.67 -16.38
CA SER A 21 11.02 2.28 -17.64
C SER A 21 10.24 1.71 -18.83
N LEU A 22 10.06 0.39 -18.88
CA LEU A 22 9.26 -0.28 -19.91
C LEU A 22 7.80 0.17 -19.87
N ASP A 23 7.19 0.20 -18.69
CA ASP A 23 5.80 0.64 -18.52
C ASP A 23 5.63 2.10 -18.96
N SER A 24 6.57 2.98 -18.59
CA SER A 24 6.57 4.39 -19.03
C SER A 24 6.73 4.53 -20.54
N TYR A 25 7.55 3.68 -21.17
CA TYR A 25 7.71 3.64 -22.62
C TYR A 25 6.42 3.20 -23.32
N PHE A 26 5.76 2.14 -22.84
CA PHE A 26 4.49 1.68 -23.39
C PHE A 26 3.37 2.72 -23.23
N VAL A 27 3.31 3.42 -22.08
CA VAL A 27 2.37 4.54 -21.87
C VAL A 27 2.64 5.67 -22.87
N SER A 28 3.90 6.07 -23.05
CA SER A 28 4.28 7.12 -24.00
C SER A 28 3.93 6.74 -25.45
N HIS A 29 4.19 5.49 -25.83
CA HIS A 29 3.84 4.97 -27.15
C HIS A 29 2.31 4.93 -27.38
N ALA A 30 1.55 4.48 -26.38
CA ALA A 30 0.09 4.48 -26.43
C ALA A 30 -0.47 5.91 -26.54
N TYR A 31 0.12 6.86 -25.81
CA TYR A 31 -0.25 8.28 -25.86
C TYR A 31 0.02 8.87 -27.25
N PHE A 32 1.22 8.64 -27.81
CA PHE A 32 1.57 9.14 -29.14
C PHE A 32 0.67 8.56 -30.24
N THR A 33 0.34 7.27 -30.15
CA THR A 33 -0.55 6.65 -31.14
C THR A 33 -1.99 7.15 -31.01
N THR A 34 -2.44 7.47 -29.79
CA THR A 34 -3.75 8.10 -29.54
C THR A 34 -3.84 9.49 -30.18
N LEU A 35 -2.75 10.27 -30.15
CA LEU A 35 -2.71 11.59 -30.79
C LEU A 35 -2.79 11.50 -32.32
N LEU A 36 -2.16 10.50 -32.93
CA LEU A 36 -2.10 10.35 -34.38
C LEU A 36 -3.35 9.69 -34.99
N LYS A 37 -3.94 8.70 -34.31
CA LYS A 37 -5.03 7.87 -34.85
C LYS A 37 -6.40 8.13 -34.20
N GLY A 38 -6.45 9.00 -33.20
CA GLY A 38 -7.66 9.32 -32.45
C GLY A 38 -7.94 8.36 -31.28
N ALA A 39 -8.96 8.69 -30.48
CA ALA A 39 -9.36 7.93 -29.31
C ALA A 39 -9.90 6.55 -29.72
N SER A 40 -9.16 5.51 -29.36
CA SER A 40 -9.46 4.11 -29.70
C SER A 40 -9.11 3.19 -28.52
N VAL A 41 -9.13 1.87 -28.74
CA VAL A 41 -8.82 0.82 -27.75
C VAL A 41 -7.47 1.04 -27.05
N GLN A 42 -6.54 1.77 -27.68
CA GLN A 42 -5.24 2.10 -27.11
C GLN A 42 -5.30 2.89 -25.79
N ILE A 43 -6.33 3.70 -25.56
CA ILE A 43 -6.50 4.42 -24.28
C ILE A 43 -6.72 3.44 -23.13
N VAL A 44 -7.47 2.35 -23.38
CA VAL A 44 -7.70 1.30 -22.39
C VAL A 44 -6.39 0.59 -22.03
N PHE A 45 -5.56 0.29 -23.04
CA PHE A 45 -4.23 -0.28 -22.79
C PHE A 45 -3.32 0.71 -22.03
N GLY A 46 -3.29 1.98 -22.41
CA GLY A 46 -2.54 3.02 -21.70
C GLY A 46 -2.92 3.10 -20.21
N PHE A 47 -4.21 2.95 -19.91
CA PHE A 47 -4.72 2.91 -18.55
C PHE A 47 -4.27 1.67 -17.76
N GLU A 48 -4.29 0.48 -18.37
CA GLU A 48 -3.76 -0.75 -17.74
C GLU A 48 -2.28 -0.58 -17.36
N TYR A 49 -1.46 -0.01 -18.25
CA TYR A 49 -0.05 0.28 -17.94
C TYR A 49 0.12 1.33 -16.83
N ALA A 50 -0.75 2.34 -16.79
CA ALA A 50 -0.74 3.34 -15.71
C ALA A 50 -1.10 2.72 -14.34
N ILE A 51 -2.04 1.77 -14.29
CA ILE A 51 -2.32 1.01 -13.05
C ILE A 51 -1.11 0.17 -12.68
N LEU A 52 -0.50 -0.52 -13.65
CA LEU A 52 0.67 -1.37 -13.41
C LEU A 52 1.81 -0.58 -12.78
N MET A 53 2.04 0.65 -13.25
CA MET A 53 2.99 1.60 -12.66
C MET A 53 2.70 1.89 -11.18
N THR A 54 1.43 2.07 -10.78
CA THR A 54 1.09 2.26 -9.36
C THR A 54 1.39 1.03 -8.50
N ILE A 55 1.26 -0.17 -9.07
CA ILE A 55 1.60 -1.42 -8.38
C ILE A 55 3.12 -1.53 -8.19
N VAL A 56 3.90 -1.23 -9.24
CA VAL A 56 5.36 -1.19 -9.16
C VAL A 56 5.81 -0.18 -8.11
N PHE A 57 5.20 1.00 -8.07
CA PHE A 57 5.48 2.02 -7.06
C PHE A 57 5.15 1.55 -5.64
N HIS A 58 4.02 0.85 -5.43
CA HIS A 58 3.68 0.28 -4.13
C HIS A 58 4.69 -0.76 -3.66
N VAL A 59 5.10 -1.66 -4.56
CA VAL A 59 6.13 -2.67 -4.28
C VAL A 59 7.46 -2.00 -3.95
N LEU A 60 7.85 -0.95 -4.68
CA LEU A 60 9.05 -0.18 -4.41
C LEU A 60 9.03 0.42 -2.99
N ILE A 61 7.93 1.06 -2.57
CA ILE A 61 7.82 1.61 -1.20
C ILE A 61 7.97 0.50 -0.15
N LYS A 62 7.22 -0.60 -0.30
CA LYS A 62 7.31 -1.74 0.63
C LYS A 62 8.71 -2.32 0.69
N TYR A 63 9.37 -2.40 -0.46
CA TYR A 63 10.73 -2.90 -0.57
C TYR A 63 11.74 -1.99 0.14
N LEU A 64 11.66 -0.68 -0.08
CA LEU A 64 12.51 0.30 0.61
C LEU A 64 12.33 0.25 2.12
N LEU A 65 11.08 0.16 2.61
CA LEU A 65 10.80 0.01 4.04
C LEU A 65 11.37 -1.30 4.60
N HIS A 66 11.23 -2.41 3.88
CA HIS A 66 11.77 -3.70 4.31
C HIS A 66 13.30 -3.68 4.38
N MET A 67 13.95 -3.03 3.42
CA MET A 67 15.41 -2.89 3.39
C MET A 67 15.93 -1.97 4.49
N TYR A 68 15.21 -0.90 4.80
CA TYR A 68 15.53 -0.04 5.93
C TYR A 68 15.41 -0.79 7.27
N ASP A 69 14.34 -1.57 7.45
CA ASP A 69 14.10 -2.39 8.64
C ASP A 69 15.20 -3.45 8.85
N LEU A 70 15.64 -4.12 7.78
CA LEU A 70 16.76 -5.08 7.80
C LEU A 70 18.10 -4.44 8.21
N ARG A 71 18.27 -3.13 7.99
CA ARG A 71 19.48 -2.39 8.37
C ARG A 71 19.39 -1.83 9.79
N SER A 72 18.17 -1.62 10.31
CA SER A 72 17.97 -1.06 11.65
C SER A 72 18.30 -2.10 12.74
N VAL A 73 19.09 -1.69 13.73
CA VAL A 73 19.47 -2.54 14.88
C VAL A 73 18.34 -2.65 15.91
N HIS A 74 17.47 -1.64 15.97
CA HIS A 74 16.33 -1.59 16.88
C HIS A 74 15.03 -1.82 16.09
N PRO A 75 14.10 -2.66 16.59
CA PRO A 75 12.83 -2.95 15.91
C PRO A 75 12.00 -1.68 15.71
N TRP A 76 11.57 -1.43 14.47
CA TRP A 76 10.83 -0.22 14.11
C TRP A 76 9.36 -0.30 14.54
N GLU A 77 9.03 0.27 15.70
CA GLU A 77 7.67 0.23 16.27
C GLU A 77 6.60 0.86 15.34
N ASN A 78 6.97 1.87 14.55
CA ASN A 78 6.04 2.58 13.65
C ASN A 78 5.93 1.95 12.25
N LYS A 79 6.62 0.85 11.95
CA LYS A 79 6.63 0.22 10.61
C LYS A 79 5.24 -0.13 10.09
N ALA A 80 4.38 -0.69 10.96
CA ALA A 80 3.02 -1.06 10.61
C ALA A 80 2.18 0.16 10.17
N VAL A 81 2.40 1.31 10.81
CA VAL A 81 1.71 2.57 10.50
C VAL A 81 2.13 3.09 9.13
N TYR A 82 3.43 3.07 8.80
CA TYR A 82 3.91 3.46 7.48
C TYR A 82 3.42 2.55 6.35
N LEU A 83 3.36 1.23 6.60
CA LEU A 83 2.80 0.27 5.64
C LEU A 83 1.33 0.58 5.37
N LEU A 84 0.55 0.83 6.42
CA LEU A 84 -0.86 1.20 6.31
C LEU A 84 -1.07 2.51 5.53
N TYR A 85 -0.24 3.54 5.78
CA TYR A 85 -0.28 4.78 5.01
C TYR A 85 0.07 4.58 3.54
N SER A 86 1.08 3.76 3.24
CA SER A 86 1.45 3.48 1.85
C SER A 86 0.33 2.75 1.11
N GLU A 87 -0.34 1.80 1.76
CA GLU A 87 -1.49 1.09 1.19
C GLU A 87 -2.68 2.04 0.94
N LEU A 88 -2.96 2.95 1.87
CA LEU A 88 -3.98 3.97 1.70
C LEU A 88 -3.67 4.89 0.51
N LEU A 89 -2.43 5.39 0.41
CA LEU A 89 -1.99 6.30 -0.64
C LEU A 89 -2.10 5.66 -2.03
N ILE A 90 -1.66 4.41 -2.18
CA ILE A 90 -1.74 3.70 -3.45
C ILE A 90 -3.19 3.42 -3.84
N ASN A 91 -4.03 3.01 -2.89
CA ASN A 91 -5.45 2.79 -3.14
C ASN A 91 -6.16 4.09 -3.55
N LEU A 92 -5.81 5.22 -2.93
CA LEU A 92 -6.29 6.54 -3.32
C LEU A 92 -5.86 6.89 -4.75
N LEU A 93 -4.58 6.70 -5.09
CA LEU A 93 -4.05 6.98 -6.42
C LEU A 93 -4.76 6.15 -7.50
N ARG A 94 -4.99 4.87 -7.24
CA ARG A 94 -5.77 4.00 -8.14
C ARG A 94 -7.21 4.50 -8.28
N CYS A 95 -7.85 4.91 -7.19
CA CYS A 95 -9.22 5.43 -7.22
C CYS A 95 -9.32 6.70 -8.09
N ILE A 96 -8.35 7.62 -7.96
CA ILE A 96 -8.23 8.81 -8.80
C ILE A 96 -8.06 8.41 -10.27
N LEU A 97 -7.11 7.51 -10.57
CA LEU A 97 -6.88 7.02 -11.94
C LEU A 97 -8.13 6.39 -12.56
N TYR A 98 -8.84 5.52 -11.82
CA TYR A 98 -10.10 4.92 -12.27
C TYR A 98 -11.20 5.96 -12.49
N THR A 99 -11.28 7.00 -11.65
CA THR A 99 -12.27 8.09 -11.79
C THR A 99 -11.99 8.94 -13.03
N VAL A 100 -10.73 9.30 -13.26
CA VAL A 100 -10.30 10.03 -14.47
C VAL A 100 -10.58 9.21 -15.71
N PHE A 101 -10.23 7.92 -15.70
CA PHE A 101 -10.50 7.01 -16.81
C PHE A 101 -11.99 6.89 -17.11
N ALA A 102 -12.83 6.73 -16.09
CA ALA A 102 -14.28 6.70 -16.26
C ALA A 102 -14.81 8.00 -16.88
N GLY A 103 -14.32 9.16 -16.42
CA GLY A 103 -14.68 10.46 -17.01
C GLY A 103 -14.30 10.60 -18.48
N VAL A 104 -13.11 10.11 -18.86
CA VAL A 104 -12.66 10.09 -20.26
C VAL A 104 -13.55 9.15 -21.10
N MET A 105 -13.85 7.96 -20.60
CA MET A 105 -14.70 6.98 -21.32
C MET A 105 -16.13 7.48 -21.54
N ILE A 106 -16.72 8.19 -20.57
CA ILE A 106 -18.03 8.82 -20.71
C ILE A 106 -18.02 9.86 -21.84
N ARG A 107 -16.98 10.71 -21.92
CA ARG A 107 -16.85 11.68 -23.01
C ARG A 107 -16.70 11.02 -24.38
N LEU A 108 -16.05 9.86 -24.42
CA LEU A 108 -15.85 9.07 -25.64
C LEU A 108 -17.07 8.20 -26.03
N HIS A 109 -18.21 8.33 -25.32
CA HIS A 109 -19.43 7.53 -25.53
C HIS A 109 -19.18 6.01 -25.58
N THR A 110 -18.12 5.55 -24.90
CA THR A 110 -17.73 4.14 -24.90
C THR A 110 -18.05 3.53 -23.55
N PHE A 111 -18.75 2.40 -23.50
CA PHE A 111 -19.11 1.75 -22.25
C PHE A 111 -17.88 1.12 -21.57
N PRO A 112 -17.47 1.56 -20.36
CA PRO A 112 -16.31 1.02 -19.66
C PRO A 112 -16.67 -0.26 -18.90
N LEU A 113 -17.35 -1.22 -19.55
CA LEU A 113 -17.79 -2.48 -18.91
C LEU A 113 -16.64 -3.25 -18.26
N PHE A 114 -15.45 -3.17 -18.86
CA PHE A 114 -14.23 -3.81 -18.35
C PHE A 114 -13.70 -3.18 -17.04
N SER A 115 -13.88 -1.87 -16.85
CA SER A 115 -13.24 -1.14 -15.74
C SER A 115 -14.14 -0.94 -14.52
N ILE A 116 -15.45 -1.22 -14.63
CA ILE A 116 -16.40 -1.08 -13.51
C ILE A 116 -16.06 -2.02 -12.35
N ARG A 117 -15.73 -3.29 -12.63
CA ARG A 117 -15.38 -4.27 -11.60
C ARG A 117 -14.11 -3.87 -10.82
N PRO A 118 -12.98 -3.56 -11.46
CA PRO A 118 -11.79 -3.06 -10.77
C PRO A 118 -12.03 -1.73 -10.02
N LEU A 119 -12.84 -0.83 -10.58
CA LEU A 119 -13.19 0.45 -9.95
C LEU A 119 -13.97 0.23 -8.63
N TYR A 120 -14.99 -0.63 -8.64
CA TYR A 120 -15.73 -0.96 -7.41
C TYR A 120 -14.83 -1.61 -6.34
N LEU A 121 -13.95 -2.54 -6.75
CA LEU A 121 -13.03 -3.20 -5.84
C LEU A 121 -12.03 -2.22 -5.21
N THR A 122 -11.53 -1.25 -5.97
CA THR A 122 -10.61 -0.22 -5.43
C THR A 122 -11.29 0.76 -4.49
N ILE A 123 -12.53 1.18 -4.78
CA ILE A 123 -13.32 2.00 -3.84
C ILE A 123 -13.56 1.23 -2.53
N ARG A 124 -13.96 -0.03 -2.62
CA ARG A 124 -14.17 -0.89 -1.44
C ARG A 124 -12.86 -1.06 -0.64
N ALA A 125 -11.75 -1.28 -1.32
CA ALA A 125 -10.43 -1.41 -0.68
C ALA A 125 -9.99 -0.10 -0.02
N PHE A 126 -10.23 1.05 -0.64
CA PHE A 126 -9.97 2.35 -0.05
C PHE A 126 -10.80 2.57 1.22
N HIS A 127 -12.12 2.30 1.17
CA HIS A 127 -12.98 2.43 2.34
C HIS A 127 -12.54 1.50 3.49
N LYS A 128 -12.11 0.27 3.15
CA LYS A 128 -11.53 -0.66 4.13
C LYS A 128 -10.24 -0.09 4.73
N ALA A 129 -9.30 0.38 3.90
CA ALA A 129 -8.03 0.94 4.37
C ALA A 129 -8.22 2.18 5.27
N VAL A 130 -9.18 3.07 4.93
CA VAL A 130 -9.55 4.20 5.79
C VAL A 130 -10.07 3.71 7.14
N ASN A 131 -10.96 2.72 7.16
CA ASN A 131 -11.48 2.13 8.39
C ASN A 131 -10.36 1.49 9.23
N ASP A 132 -9.41 0.80 8.59
CA ASP A 132 -8.27 0.18 9.27
C ASP A 132 -7.34 1.24 9.89
N VAL A 133 -7.11 2.38 9.21
CA VAL A 133 -6.37 3.53 9.77
C VAL A 133 -7.10 4.12 10.97
N ILE A 134 -8.39 4.39 10.84
CA ILE A 134 -9.21 4.94 11.92
C ILE A 134 -9.25 3.98 13.12
N LEU A 135 -9.40 2.68 12.87
CA LEU A 135 -9.40 1.65 13.91
C LEU A 135 -8.04 1.56 14.60
N SER A 136 -6.92 1.60 13.85
CA SER A 136 -5.58 1.60 14.44
C SER A 136 -5.36 2.82 15.35
N ARG A 137 -5.82 4.01 14.93
CA ARG A 137 -5.76 5.25 15.73
C ARG A 137 -6.60 5.13 17.00
N ARG A 138 -7.82 4.59 16.88
CA ARG A 138 -8.71 4.36 18.04
C ARG A 138 -8.12 3.32 19.00
N ALA A 139 -7.51 2.25 18.50
CA ALA A 139 -6.87 1.23 19.32
C ALA A 139 -5.69 1.79 20.11
N ILE A 140 -4.84 2.62 19.49
CA ILE A 140 -3.74 3.30 20.18
C ILE A 140 -4.27 4.26 21.25
N HIS A 141 -5.32 5.04 20.94
CA HIS A 141 -5.93 5.94 21.92
C HIS A 141 -6.63 5.20 23.08
N ALA A 142 -7.34 4.11 22.78
CA ALA A 142 -7.98 3.28 23.79
C ALA A 142 -6.94 2.57 24.66
N MET A 143 -5.83 2.11 24.08
CA MET A 143 -4.74 1.47 24.80
C MET A 143 -4.04 2.46 25.74
N ASN A 144 -3.79 3.69 25.31
CA ASN A 144 -3.22 4.75 26.17
C ASN A 144 -4.16 5.18 27.31
N ASN A 145 -5.48 5.08 27.11
CA ASN A 145 -6.46 5.37 28.17
C ASN A 145 -6.68 4.18 29.12
N LEU A 146 -6.59 2.93 28.65
CA LEU A 146 -6.73 1.74 29.49
C LEU A 146 -5.43 1.39 30.24
N PHE A 147 -4.27 1.77 29.70
CA PHE A 147 -2.95 1.51 30.30
C PHE A 147 -2.12 2.79 30.24
N PRO A 148 -2.30 3.74 31.18
CA PRO A 148 -1.35 4.84 31.33
C PRO A 148 0.06 4.27 31.55
N LEU A 149 1.07 4.92 30.95
CA LEU A 149 2.48 4.51 31.00
C LEU A 149 2.86 4.03 32.41
N ALA A 150 3.20 2.74 32.54
CA ALA A 150 3.60 2.15 33.81
C ALA A 150 4.80 2.92 34.36
N THR A 151 4.64 3.52 35.55
CA THR A 151 5.70 4.25 36.24
C THR A 151 6.78 3.25 36.67
N GLU A 152 8.05 3.68 36.70
CA GLU A 152 9.24 2.82 36.85
C GLU A 152 9.24 1.86 38.05
N GLN A 153 8.33 2.05 39.02
CA GLN A 153 8.13 1.17 40.18
C GLN A 153 7.46 -0.18 39.86
N GLU A 154 6.73 -0.32 38.73
CA GLU A 154 6.13 -1.63 38.34
C GLU A 154 7.02 -2.47 37.42
N LEU A 155 8.15 -1.94 36.96
CA LEU A 155 9.08 -2.63 36.06
C LEU A 155 10.00 -3.64 36.79
N THR A 156 10.04 -3.58 38.12
CA THR A 156 10.92 -4.43 38.96
C THR A 156 10.32 -5.81 39.25
N ASP A 157 9.00 -5.97 39.18
CA ASP A 157 8.34 -7.26 39.39
C ASP A 157 8.03 -7.89 38.02
N GLY A 158 9.03 -8.57 37.45
CA GLY A 158 9.10 -9.05 36.06
C GLY A 158 8.01 -10.02 35.56
N LYS A 159 6.84 -10.08 36.20
CA LYS A 159 5.68 -10.91 35.82
C LYS A 159 4.63 -10.18 34.97
N CYS A 160 4.54 -8.85 35.00
CA CYS A 160 3.43 -8.13 34.34
C CYS A 160 3.63 -7.83 32.84
N VAL A 161 4.86 -7.61 32.36
CA VAL A 161 5.10 -7.20 30.96
C VAL A 161 4.75 -8.31 29.96
N VAL A 162 5.08 -9.57 30.28
CA VAL A 162 4.81 -10.73 29.39
C VAL A 162 3.32 -11.05 29.32
N GLY A 163 2.58 -10.89 30.43
CA GLY A 163 1.13 -11.10 30.47
C GLY A 163 0.37 -10.08 29.62
N HIS A 164 0.74 -8.80 29.73
CA HIS A 164 0.15 -7.72 28.93
C HIS A 164 0.43 -7.89 27.42
N LEU A 165 1.67 -8.23 27.05
CA LEU A 165 2.00 -8.49 25.63
C LEU A 165 1.20 -9.67 25.05
N LYS A 166 0.93 -10.69 25.87
CA LYS A 166 0.18 -11.88 25.46
C LYS A 166 -1.30 -11.55 25.21
N MET A 167 -1.90 -10.70 26.05
CA MET A 167 -3.28 -10.22 25.89
C MET A 167 -3.44 -9.34 24.63
N ILE A 168 -2.50 -8.42 24.38
CA ILE A 168 -2.51 -7.57 23.18
C ILE A 168 -2.38 -8.41 21.89
N ARG A 169 -1.46 -9.39 21.88
CA ARG A 169 -1.29 -10.30 20.73
C ARG A 169 -2.53 -11.18 20.46
N LEU A 170 -3.23 -11.62 21.49
CA LEU A 170 -4.46 -12.42 21.33
C LEU A 170 -5.59 -11.57 20.74
N ASN A 171 -5.74 -10.32 21.20
CA ASN A 171 -6.77 -9.40 20.71
C ASN A 171 -6.54 -8.99 19.23
N ALA A 172 -5.29 -8.67 18.87
CA ALA A 172 -4.92 -8.39 17.48
C ALA A 172 -5.15 -9.60 16.54
N ARG A 173 -4.94 -10.83 17.03
CA ARG A 173 -5.17 -12.05 16.27
C ARG A 173 -6.67 -12.33 16.08
N GLN A 174 -7.51 -12.03 17.07
CA GLN A 174 -8.97 -12.13 16.99
C GLN A 174 -9.55 -11.17 15.93
N HIS A 175 -9.03 -9.95 15.88
CA HIS A 175 -9.46 -8.94 14.89
C HIS A 175 -9.07 -9.29 13.45
N MET A 176 -7.94 -9.97 13.23
CA MET A 176 -7.59 -10.49 11.90
C MET A 176 -8.49 -11.65 11.46
N TYR A 177 -8.94 -12.51 12.37
CA TYR A 177 -9.85 -13.62 12.06
C TYR A 177 -11.26 -13.15 11.69
N ASN A 178 -11.75 -12.06 12.30
CA ASN A 178 -13.08 -11.49 11.99
C ASN A 178 -13.12 -10.66 10.70
N LEU A 179 -11.98 -10.46 10.02
CA LEU A 179 -11.87 -9.72 8.77
C LEU A 179 -11.63 -10.62 7.53
N SER A 180 -11.48 -11.93 7.73
CA SER A 180 -11.40 -12.96 6.68
C SER A 180 -12.73 -13.68 6.51
#